data_AF-A0A3D4PFD7-F1
#
_entry.id   AF-A0A3D4PFD7-F1
#
_cell.length_a   1.000
_cell.length_b   1.000
_cell.length_c   1.000
_cell.angle_alpha   90.00
_cell.angle_beta   90.00
_cell.angle_gamma   90.00
#
_symmetry.space_group_name_H-M   'P 1'
#
loop_
_entity.id
_entity.type
_entity.pdbx_description
1 polymer ?
#
loop_
_entity_poly.entity_id
_entity_poly.type
_entity_poly.pdbx_seq_one_letter_code
_entity_poly.pdbx_strand_id
1 'polypeptide(L)'
;QNGYLGFRVTNFANKHGLKISSFIPNTPAHRFANENPPQLAKGDVMLTLNGRKLWSVKDVFRVTDNMQQGDPPAKLELMIPNSGARYHVYIYPAYLSNQPCEMKATTSSDQYNKGRPGASNNNNEEEDRPSTLGRPE
;
A
#
# COMPACT_ATOMS: atom_id res chain seq x y z
N GLN A 1 -8.56 -6.25 -20.39
CA GLN A 1 -8.68 -6.83 -19.04
C GLN A 1 -8.96 -5.69 -18.09
N ASN A 2 -9.88 -5.85 -17.13
CA ASN A 2 -10.22 -4.78 -16.20
C ASN A 2 -9.15 -4.70 -15.10
N GLY A 3 -8.72 -3.48 -14.77
CA GLY A 3 -7.80 -3.24 -13.64
C GLY A 3 -8.51 -3.33 -12.29
N TYR A 4 -7.75 -3.64 -11.23
CA TYR A 4 -8.21 -3.54 -9.85
C TYR A 4 -7.09 -3.04 -8.94
N LEU A 5 -7.42 -2.42 -7.81
CA LEU A 5 -6.43 -1.74 -6.96
C LEU A 5 -5.64 -2.68 -6.03
N GLY A 6 -5.90 -3.98 -6.05
CA GLY A 6 -5.16 -4.95 -5.23
C GLY A 6 -5.55 -5.02 -3.74
N PHE A 7 -6.69 -4.47 -3.35
CA PHE A 7 -7.22 -4.57 -1.99
C PHE A 7 -8.75 -4.63 -1.96
N ARG A 8 -9.30 -5.11 -0.85
CA ARG A 8 -10.74 -5.17 -0.58
C ARG A 8 -11.16 -4.00 0.30
N VAL A 9 -12.38 -3.52 0.06
CA VAL A 9 -12.97 -2.42 0.83
C VAL A 9 -14.36 -2.77 1.34
N THR A 10 -14.76 -2.15 2.44
CA THR A 10 -16.12 -2.20 2.98
C THR A 10 -16.63 -0.79 3.28
N ASN A 11 -17.95 -0.62 3.34
CA ASN A 11 -18.53 0.66 3.74
C ASN A 11 -18.07 1.04 5.15
N PHE A 12 -17.61 2.27 5.33
CA PHE A 12 -17.21 2.77 6.64
C PHE A 12 -18.44 3.27 7.39
N ALA A 13 -18.82 2.58 8.47
CA ALA A 13 -20.04 2.88 9.21
C ALA A 13 -20.05 4.34 9.73
N ASN A 14 -21.17 5.03 9.52
CA ASN A 14 -21.48 6.40 9.98
C ASN A 14 -20.67 7.57 9.37
N LYS A 15 -19.82 7.34 8.36
CA LYS A 15 -19.07 8.41 7.66
C LYS A 15 -18.95 8.12 6.17
N HIS A 16 -18.66 9.16 5.37
CA HIS A 16 -18.33 8.99 3.95
C HIS A 16 -16.98 8.29 3.78
N GLY A 17 -16.91 7.36 2.83
CA GLY A 17 -15.68 6.65 2.46
C GLY A 17 -15.76 5.13 2.64
N LEU A 18 -14.69 4.47 2.22
CA LEU A 18 -14.59 3.02 2.16
C LEU A 18 -13.36 2.55 2.93
N LYS A 19 -13.57 1.70 3.92
CA LYS A 19 -12.51 1.16 4.77
C LYS A 19 -11.79 0.02 4.06
N ILE A 20 -10.45 0.07 4.02
CA ILE A 20 -9.63 -1.03 3.52
C ILE A 20 -9.70 -2.20 4.52
N SER A 21 -10.14 -3.36 4.04
CA SER A 21 -10.38 -4.54 4.87
C SER A 21 -9.27 -5.60 4.73
N SER A 22 -8.70 -5.77 3.53
CA SER A 22 -7.58 -6.68 3.28
C SER A 22 -6.84 -6.35 1.98
N PHE A 23 -5.64 -6.88 1.82
CA PHE A 23 -4.82 -6.75 0.62
C PHE A 23 -4.79 -8.08 -0.14
N ILE A 24 -4.75 -8.01 -1.48
CA ILE A 24 -4.63 -9.18 -2.36
C ILE A 24 -3.13 -9.46 -2.55
N PRO A 25 -2.62 -10.66 -2.21
CA PRO A 25 -1.20 -10.99 -2.34
C PRO A 25 -0.64 -10.72 -3.74
N ASN A 26 0.66 -10.44 -3.80
CA ASN A 26 1.41 -10.18 -5.05
C ASN A 26 0.90 -9.00 -5.89
N THR A 27 0.14 -8.06 -5.29
CA THR A 27 -0.27 -6.82 -5.93
C THR A 27 0.56 -5.62 -5.45
N PRO A 28 0.62 -4.51 -6.21
CA PRO A 28 1.28 -3.28 -5.76
C PRO A 28 0.78 -2.79 -4.39
N ALA A 29 -0.53 -2.83 -4.15
CA ALA A 29 -1.10 -2.46 -2.85
C ALA A 29 -0.66 -3.38 -1.71
N HIS A 30 -0.51 -4.68 -1.94
CA HIS A 30 0.03 -5.59 -0.94
C HIS A 30 1.50 -5.30 -0.61
N ARG A 31 2.30 -4.84 -1.58
CA ARG A 31 3.67 -4.39 -1.30
C ARG A 31 3.67 -3.15 -0.42
N PHE A 32 2.88 -2.14 -0.77
CA PHE A 32 2.77 -0.90 0.03
C PHE A 32 2.30 -1.13 1.47
N ALA A 33 1.50 -2.18 1.69
CA ALA A 33 1.06 -2.58 3.02
C ALA A 33 2.15 -3.27 3.86
N ASN A 34 3.19 -3.81 3.23
CA ASN A 34 4.29 -4.53 3.89
C ASN A 34 5.61 -3.74 3.87
N GLU A 35 5.62 -2.52 3.34
CA GLU A 35 6.77 -1.62 3.43
C GLU A 35 6.98 -1.12 4.87
N ASN A 36 8.21 -0.66 5.17
CA ASN A 36 8.55 -0.08 6.46
C ASN A 36 9.11 1.34 6.27
N PRO A 37 8.37 2.41 6.63
CA PRO A 37 7.01 2.40 7.18
C PRO A 37 5.95 2.05 6.12
N PRO A 38 4.79 1.48 6.51
CA PRO A 38 3.75 1.11 5.56
C PRO A 38 3.13 2.35 4.93
N GLN A 39 3.05 2.36 3.60
CA GLN A 39 2.43 3.44 2.83
C GLN A 39 0.90 3.32 2.76
N LEU A 40 0.36 2.13 3.01
CA LEU A 40 -1.07 1.84 2.96
C LEU A 40 -1.42 0.84 4.08
N ALA A 41 -2.37 1.17 4.96
CA ALA A 41 -2.68 0.28 6.09
C ALA A 41 -4.08 -0.32 6.02
N LYS A 42 -4.23 -1.53 6.58
CA LYS A 42 -5.54 -2.10 6.85
C LYS A 42 -6.27 -1.18 7.84
N GLY A 43 -7.49 -0.83 7.49
CA GLY A 43 -8.35 0.04 8.29
C GLY A 43 -8.36 1.50 7.85
N ASP A 44 -7.46 1.92 6.97
CA ASP A 44 -7.53 3.25 6.37
C ASP A 44 -8.82 3.43 5.56
N VAL A 45 -9.31 4.66 5.52
CA VAL A 45 -10.59 5.00 4.88
C VAL A 45 -10.30 5.76 3.59
N MET A 46 -10.59 5.13 2.46
CA MET A 46 -10.50 5.76 1.15
C MET A 46 -11.68 6.72 0.95
N LEU A 47 -11.37 7.98 0.72
CA LEU A 47 -12.35 9.07 0.54
C LEU A 47 -12.59 9.36 -0.93
N THR A 48 -11.51 9.44 -1.71
CA THR A 48 -11.55 9.70 -3.15
C THR A 48 -10.63 8.77 -3.93
N LEU A 49 -10.99 8.53 -5.19
CA LEU A 49 -10.21 7.80 -6.17
C LEU A 49 -10.19 8.58 -7.47
N ASN A 50 -9.01 8.96 -7.95
CA ASN A 50 -8.81 9.85 -9.10
C ASN A 50 -9.66 11.15 -8.98
N GLY A 51 -9.74 11.69 -7.77
CA GLY A 51 -10.53 12.89 -7.45
C GLY A 51 -12.04 12.68 -7.34
N ARG A 52 -12.56 11.47 -7.59
CA ARG A 52 -13.97 11.14 -7.44
C ARG A 52 -14.27 10.69 -6.01
N LYS A 53 -15.26 11.31 -5.37
CA LYS A 53 -15.75 10.91 -4.05
C LYS A 53 -16.38 9.53 -4.10
N LEU A 54 -16.09 8.70 -3.10
CA LEU A 54 -16.59 7.34 -3.00
C LEU A 54 -17.65 7.26 -1.90
N TRP A 55 -18.88 6.90 -2.30
CA TRP A 55 -20.02 6.77 -1.39
C TRP A 55 -20.35 5.30 -1.13
N SER A 56 -19.98 4.44 -2.08
CA SER A 56 -20.24 3.02 -2.04
C SER A 56 -19.14 2.25 -2.74
N VAL A 57 -19.04 0.95 -2.44
CA VAL A 57 -18.13 0.04 -3.14
C VAL A 57 -18.36 0.05 -4.66
N LYS A 58 -19.60 0.30 -5.12
CA LYS A 58 -19.93 0.40 -6.55
C LYS A 58 -19.19 1.55 -7.25
N ASP A 59 -18.88 2.63 -6.54
CA ASP A 59 -18.15 3.77 -7.11
C ASP A 59 -16.69 3.40 -7.41
N VAL A 60 -16.09 2.51 -6.61
CA VAL A 60 -14.74 2.00 -6.87
C VAL A 60 -14.73 1.20 -8.16
N PHE A 61 -15.66 0.25 -8.32
CA PHE A 61 -15.77 -0.56 -9.53
C PHE A 61 -15.92 0.30 -10.78
N ARG A 62 -16.79 1.32 -10.75
CA ARG A 62 -16.96 2.25 -11.88
C ARG A 62 -15.67 2.97 -12.28
N VAL A 63 -14.79 3.26 -11.34
CA VAL A 63 -13.52 3.92 -11.64
C VAL A 63 -12.47 2.92 -12.11
N THR A 64 -12.40 1.75 -11.48
CA THR A 64 -11.40 0.72 -11.83
C THR A 64 -11.74 -0.04 -13.11
N ASP A 65 -13.01 -0.18 -13.48
CA ASP A 65 -13.45 -0.80 -14.73
C ASP A 65 -12.98 -0.02 -15.96
N ASN A 66 -12.71 1.28 -15.81
CA ASN A 66 -12.18 2.13 -16.87
C ASN A 66 -10.63 2.16 -16.89
N MET A 67 -9.95 1.50 -15.96
CA MET A 67 -8.49 1.46 -15.91
C MET A 67 -7.94 0.38 -16.84
N GLN A 68 -7.02 0.77 -17.71
CA GLN A 68 -6.35 -0.06 -18.70
C GLN A 68 -4.85 -0.17 -18.42
N GLN A 69 -4.27 -1.29 -18.84
CA GLN A 69 -2.83 -1.49 -18.71
C GLN A 69 -2.06 -0.40 -19.46
N GLY A 70 -1.15 0.28 -18.77
CA GLY A 70 -0.44 1.46 -19.29
C GLY A 70 -1.02 2.80 -18.82
N ASP A 71 -2.20 2.81 -18.20
CA ASP A 71 -2.75 4.01 -17.56
C ASP A 71 -1.86 4.52 -16.42
N PRO A 72 -1.92 5.84 -16.12
CA PRO A 72 -1.23 6.40 -14.97
C PRO A 72 -1.70 5.76 -13.66
N PRO A 73 -0.88 5.81 -12.59
CA PRO A 73 -1.24 5.23 -11.31
C PRO A 73 -2.49 5.92 -10.74
N ALA A 74 -3.37 5.13 -10.14
CA ALA A 74 -4.56 5.62 -9.50
C ALA A 74 -4.19 6.46 -8.27
N LYS A 75 -4.73 7.68 -8.19
CA LYS A 75 -4.54 8.58 -7.04
C LYS A 75 -5.63 8.33 -6.01
N LEU A 76 -5.25 7.83 -4.84
CA LEU A 76 -6.14 7.61 -3.70
C LEU A 76 -5.96 8.74 -2.69
N GLU A 77 -7.07 9.29 -2.19
CA GLU A 77 -7.07 10.10 -0.96
C GLU A 77 -7.60 9.22 0.18
N LEU A 78 -6.77 9.07 1.21
CA LEU A 78 -7.02 8.19 2.34
C LEU A 78 -7.04 9.00 3.63
N MET A 79 -7.78 8.50 4.61
CA MET A 79 -7.87 9.04 5.95
C MET A 79 -7.52 7.96 6.96
N ILE A 80 -6.62 8.29 7.89
CA ILE A 80 -6.29 7.45 9.02
C ILE A 80 -7.43 7.57 10.06
N PRO A 81 -8.09 6.46 10.45
CA PRO A 81 -9.12 6.47 11.47
C PRO A 81 -8.62 7.10 12.78
N ASN A 82 -9.53 7.71 13.54
CA ASN A 82 -9.30 8.38 14.83
C ASN A 82 -8.46 9.66 14.79
N SER A 83 -7.38 9.72 14.01
CA SER A 83 -6.60 10.96 13.85
C SER A 83 -7.26 11.94 12.86
N GLY A 84 -7.99 11.42 11.87
CA GLY A 84 -8.54 12.23 10.78
C GLY A 84 -7.47 12.75 9.80
N ALA A 85 -6.20 12.38 10.00
CA ALA A 85 -5.11 12.75 9.12
C ALA A 85 -5.35 12.18 7.72
N ARG A 86 -5.13 13.02 6.70
CA ARG A 86 -5.31 12.65 5.30
C ARG A 86 -3.98 12.55 4.58
N TYR A 87 -3.89 11.61 3.66
CA TYR A 87 -2.71 11.41 2.85
C TYR A 87 -3.09 10.86 1.48
N HIS A 88 -2.14 10.94 0.53
CA HIS A 88 -2.35 10.46 -0.83
C HIS A 88 -1.41 9.30 -1.13
N VAL A 89 -1.91 8.34 -1.90
CA VAL A 89 -1.11 7.21 -2.42
C VAL A 89 -1.39 7.07 -3.92
N TYR A 90 -0.35 6.76 -4.67
CA TYR A 90 -0.44 6.48 -6.10
C TYR A 90 -0.17 5.00 -6.33
N ILE A 91 -1.17 4.26 -6.82
CA ILE A 91 -1.08 2.81 -6.98
C ILE A 91 -1.34 2.44 -8.43
N TYR A 92 -0.40 1.72 -9.03
CA TYR A 92 -0.66 1.12 -10.34
C TYR A 92 -1.73 0.03 -10.21
N PRO A 93 -2.79 0.06 -11.03
CA PRO A 93 -3.77 -1.02 -11.07
C PRO A 93 -3.08 -2.36 -11.33
N ALA A 94 -3.48 -3.37 -10.58
CA ALA A 94 -3.14 -4.75 -10.84
C ALA A 94 -4.05 -5.30 -11.95
N TYR A 95 -3.50 -6.22 -12.73
CA TYR A 95 -4.21 -6.94 -13.77
C TYR A 95 -4.12 -8.42 -13.45
N LEU A 96 -5.24 -9.12 -13.60
CA LEU A 96 -5.23 -10.58 -13.55
C LEU A 96 -4.57 -11.08 -14.85
N SER A 97 -3.25 -11.13 -14.90
CA SER A 97 -2.56 -11.88 -15.94
C SER A 97 -2.65 -13.36 -15.61
N ASN A 98 -3.01 -14.20 -16.59
CA ASN A 98 -2.84 -15.66 -16.51
C ASN A 98 -1.35 -16.09 -16.54
N GLN A 99 -0.43 -15.19 -16.22
CA GLN A 99 1.00 -15.44 -16.17
C GLN A 99 1.58 -14.86 -14.87
N PRO A 100 2.51 -15.58 -14.21
CA PRO A 100 3.18 -15.09 -13.02
C PRO A 100 3.95 -13.82 -13.36
N CYS A 101 3.71 -12.74 -12.62
CA CYS A 101 4.49 -11.51 -12.72
C CYS A 101 5.95 -11.77 -12.33
N GLU A 102 6.80 -12.09 -13.29
CA GLU A 102 8.22 -11.78 -13.17
C GLU A 102 8.39 -10.28 -13.39
N MET A 103 8.63 -9.53 -12.32
CA MET A 103 9.12 -8.16 -12.42
C MET A 103 10.51 -8.10 -11.82
N LYS A 104 11.49 -7.78 -12.67
CA LYS A 104 12.82 -7.32 -12.26
C LYS A 104 12.67 -6.02 -11.50
N ALA A 105 13.19 -5.96 -10.28
CA ALA A 105 13.35 -4.70 -9.55
C ALA A 105 14.47 -3.89 -10.23
N THR A 106 14.13 -2.78 -10.87
CA THR A 106 15.12 -1.72 -11.14
C THR A 106 15.08 -0.76 -9.97
N THR A 107 16.03 -0.92 -9.06
CA THR A 107 16.34 0.09 -8.05
C THR A 107 16.90 1.33 -8.74
N SER A 108 16.05 2.33 -8.98
CA SER A 108 16.50 3.72 -9.02
C SER A 108 16.54 4.22 -7.58
N SER A 109 17.70 3.98 -6.96
CA SER A 109 18.11 4.62 -5.72
C SER A 109 18.30 6.12 -6.01
N ASP A 110 17.25 6.92 -5.85
CA ASP A 110 17.33 8.35 -5.50
C ASP A 110 15.93 8.96 -5.66
N GLN A 111 15.52 9.74 -4.66
CA GLN A 111 14.24 10.45 -4.56
C GLN A 111 13.05 9.58 -4.14
N TYR A 112 12.78 9.54 -2.84
CA TYR A 112 11.47 9.87 -2.21
C TYR A 112 11.56 9.55 -0.71
N ASN A 113 12.44 10.29 -0.01
CA ASN A 113 12.50 10.26 1.44
C ASN A 113 11.73 11.46 2.00
N LYS A 114 10.43 11.30 2.23
CA LYS A 114 9.68 12.05 3.25
C LYS A 114 8.69 11.11 3.92
N GLY A 115 9.25 10.29 4.81
CA GLY A 115 8.53 9.41 5.69
C GLY A 115 7.59 10.16 6.63
N ARG A 116 6.51 9.46 6.97
CA ARG A 116 5.56 9.74 8.05
C ARG A 116 6.31 10.13 9.34
N PRO A 117 5.96 11.25 10.01
CA PRO A 117 6.60 11.61 11.27
C PRO A 117 6.15 10.65 12.37
N GLY A 118 7.12 10.04 13.05
CA GLY A 118 6.93 9.34 14.32
C GLY A 118 7.01 7.82 14.24
N ALA A 119 8.22 7.29 14.38
CA ALA A 119 8.48 6.00 15.01
C ALA A 119 9.96 5.96 15.46
N SER A 120 10.25 6.54 16.62
CA SER A 120 11.43 6.13 17.39
C SER A 120 11.15 4.73 17.92
N ASN A 121 11.84 3.72 17.42
CA ASN A 121 11.93 2.42 18.08
C ASN A 121 13.36 2.25 18.60
N ASN A 122 13.50 2.44 19.91
CA ASN A 122 14.48 1.68 20.67
C ASN A 122 13.98 0.23 20.70
N ASN A 123 14.80 -0.72 20.25
CA ASN A 123 14.81 -2.12 20.65
C ASN A 123 16.02 -2.79 19.97
N ASN A 124 17.13 -2.90 20.69
CA ASN A 124 18.20 -3.85 20.37
C ASN A 124 18.25 -4.86 21.53
N GLU A 125 17.43 -5.90 21.42
CA GLU A 125 17.75 -7.23 21.93
C GLU A 125 18.55 -7.89 20.80
N GLU A 126 19.87 -8.02 20.95
CA GLU A 126 20.51 -9.25 21.42
C GLU A 126 20.36 -10.38 20.41
N GLU A 127 21.37 -10.53 19.53
CA GLU A 127 21.88 -11.78 18.94
C GLU A 127 22.81 -11.44 17.78
N ASP A 128 24.13 -11.52 17.99
CA ASP A 128 25.07 -12.20 17.08
C ASP A 128 26.52 -12.09 17.63
N ARG A 129 26.94 -13.11 18.39
CA ARG A 129 28.35 -13.30 18.78
C ARG A 129 28.89 -14.52 18.01
N PRO A 130 29.77 -14.34 17.03
CA PRO A 130 30.63 -15.42 16.61
C PRO A 130 31.86 -15.50 17.54
N SER A 131 31.95 -16.58 18.30
CA SER A 131 33.14 -16.96 19.07
C SER A 131 34.26 -17.41 18.12
N THR A 132 35.15 -16.52 17.72
CA THR A 132 36.43 -16.90 17.10
C THR A 132 37.38 -17.43 18.18
N LEU A 133 37.51 -18.76 18.24
CA LEU A 133 38.51 -19.47 19.03
C LEU A 133 39.87 -19.36 18.31
N GLY A 134 40.64 -18.32 18.64
CA GLY A 134 42.04 -18.19 18.22
C GLY A 134 42.95 -18.91 19.22
N ARG A 135 43.52 -20.04 18.80
CA ARG A 135 44.76 -20.59 19.39
C ARG A 135 45.93 -19.67 19.00
N PRO A 136 46.90 -19.48 19.90
CA PRO A 136 48.27 -19.76 19.49
C PRO A 136 49.07 -20.55 20.54
N GLU A 137 50.24 -20.96 20.06
CA GLU A 137 51.21 -21.97 20.52
C GLU A 137 51.71 -21.87 21.96
#